data_AF-N6Z135-F1
#
_entry.id   AF-N6Z135-F1
#
_cell.length_a   1.000
_cell.length_b   1.000
_cell.length_c   1.000
_cell.angle_alpha   90.00
_cell.angle_beta   90.00
_cell.angle_gamma   90.00
#
_symmetry.space_group_name_H-M   'P 1'
#
loop_
_entity.id
_entity.type
_entity.pdbx_description
1 polymer ?
#
loop_
_entity_poly.entity_id
_entity_poly.type
_entity_poly.pdbx_seq_one_letter_code
_entity_poly.pdbx_strand_id
1 'polypeptide(L)'
;MPRPRFFVMLPPDRQGQVDALIRRYGYVCINQVREELASIGVTVSRSALHRHAKRLQAADLQSPQRLAETVVIVLNASSDAPIAVRTSASAETVISAVGALGLPASVGRAAPT
;
A
#
# COMPACT_ATOMS: atom_id res chain seq x y z
N MET A 1 -8.49 -16.57 25.25
CA MET A 1 -7.77 -17.30 24.17
C MET A 1 -7.08 -16.30 23.26
N PRO A 2 -5.76 -16.39 23.02
CA PRO A 2 -5.08 -15.54 22.04
C PRO A 2 -5.59 -15.89 20.64
N ARG A 3 -6.07 -14.91 19.87
CA ARG A 3 -6.46 -15.13 18.47
C ARG A 3 -5.21 -15.50 17.66
N PRO A 4 -5.21 -16.64 16.92
CA PRO A 4 -4.08 -16.99 16.08
C PRO A 4 -3.84 -15.88 15.06
N ARG A 5 -2.58 -15.41 14.99
CA ARG A 5 -2.15 -14.44 13.99
C ARG A 5 -2.11 -15.16 12.64
N PHE A 6 -3.17 -15.06 11.85
CA PHE A 6 -3.33 -15.77 10.57
C PHE A 6 -2.11 -15.68 9.64
N PHE A 7 -1.43 -14.52 9.63
CA PHE A 7 -0.20 -14.32 8.83
C PHE A 7 1.02 -15.12 9.30
N VAL A 8 1.04 -15.61 10.54
CA VAL A 8 2.14 -16.45 11.08
C VAL A 8 2.02 -17.90 10.61
N MET A 9 0.88 -18.30 10.04
CA MET A 9 0.64 -19.66 9.55
C MET A 9 0.71 -19.78 8.02
N LEU A 10 0.97 -18.69 7.29
CA LEU A 10 1.20 -18.77 5.85
C LEU A 10 2.58 -19.36 5.59
N PRO A 11 2.73 -20.22 4.56
CA PRO A 11 4.04 -20.61 4.07
C PRO A 11 4.91 -19.38 3.76
N PRO A 12 6.23 -19.42 3.98
CA PRO A 12 7.12 -18.28 3.77
C PRO A 12 6.96 -17.63 2.37
N ASP A 13 6.78 -18.46 1.34
CA ASP A 13 6.58 -18.00 -0.05
C ASP A 13 5.30 -17.18 -0.21
N ARG A 14 4.22 -17.58 0.48
CA ARG A 14 2.93 -16.86 0.47
C ARG A 14 3.03 -15.56 1.28
N GLN A 15 3.81 -15.55 2.35
CA GLN A 15 4.05 -14.35 3.14
C GLN A 15 4.83 -13.30 2.34
N GLY A 16 5.85 -13.72 1.59
CA GLY A 16 6.59 -12.83 0.68
C GLY A 16 5.69 -12.19 -0.38
N GLN A 17 4.75 -12.95 -0.95
CA GLN A 17 3.77 -12.43 -1.91
C GLN A 17 2.84 -11.39 -1.28
N VAL A 18 2.33 -11.64 -0.07
CA VAL A 18 1.52 -10.66 0.67
C VAL A 18 2.30 -9.36 0.88
N ASP A 19 3.53 -9.47 1.38
CA ASP A 19 4.35 -8.30 1.69
C ASP A 19 4.69 -7.50 0.42
N ALA A 20 5.03 -8.19 -0.67
CA ALA A 20 5.27 -7.56 -1.97
C ALA A 20 4.02 -6.81 -2.48
N LEU A 21 2.84 -7.40 -2.32
CA LEU A 21 1.59 -6.79 -2.75
C LEU A 21 1.25 -5.54 -1.94
N ILE A 22 1.40 -5.61 -0.62
CA ILE A 22 1.19 -4.46 0.28
C ILE A 22 2.13 -3.31 -0.10
N ARG A 23 3.41 -3.62 -0.37
CA ARG A 23 4.41 -2.62 -0.80
C ARG A 23 4.08 -2.02 -2.16
N ARG A 24 3.62 -2.83 -3.10
CA ARG A 24 3.21 -2.37 -4.45
C ARG A 24 2.12 -1.30 -4.38
N TYR A 25 1.18 -1.43 -3.44
CA TYR A 25 0.10 -0.46 -3.23
C TYR A 25 0.37 0.56 -2.11
N GLY A 26 1.64 0.75 -1.73
CA GLY A 26 2.04 1.82 -0.80
C GLY A 26 1.36 1.77 0.57
N TYR A 27 0.96 0.58 1.05
CA TYR A 27 0.31 0.38 2.35
C TYR A 27 -1.09 1.02 2.52
N VAL A 28 -1.67 1.64 1.48
CA VAL A 28 -2.94 2.40 1.60
C VAL A 28 -4.13 1.70 0.93
N CYS A 29 -3.96 1.00 -0.20
CA CYS A 29 -5.07 0.34 -0.90
C CYS A 29 -5.40 -1.06 -0.34
N ILE A 30 -5.70 -1.16 0.96
CA ILE A 30 -5.91 -2.44 1.66
C ILE A 30 -7.03 -3.30 1.05
N ASN A 31 -8.10 -2.68 0.55
CA ASN A 31 -9.19 -3.43 -0.07
C ASN A 31 -8.74 -4.09 -1.38
N GLN A 32 -8.02 -3.35 -2.23
CA GLN A 32 -7.46 -3.87 -3.49
C GLN A 32 -6.48 -5.01 -3.23
N VAL A 33 -5.58 -4.83 -2.26
CA VAL A 33 -4.64 -5.88 -1.85
C VAL A 33 -5.41 -7.12 -1.39
N ARG A 34 -6.49 -6.96 -0.61
CA ARG A 34 -7.31 -8.10 -0.17
C ARG A 34 -7.98 -8.82 -1.34
N GLU A 35 -8.46 -8.10 -2.34
CA GLU A 35 -9.12 -8.67 -3.52
C GLU A 35 -8.11 -9.42 -4.41
N GLU A 36 -6.94 -8.85 -4.67
CA GLU A 36 -5.86 -9.57 -5.37
C GLU A 36 -5.39 -10.79 -4.57
N LEU A 37 -5.24 -10.70 -3.25
CA LEU A 37 -4.93 -11.86 -2.40
C LEU A 37 -5.99 -12.96 -2.52
N ALA A 38 -7.28 -12.58 -2.53
CA ALA A 38 -8.36 -13.54 -2.71
C ALA A 38 -8.29 -14.22 -4.09
N SER A 39 -7.90 -13.49 -5.15
CA SER A 39 -7.74 -14.05 -6.50
C SER A 39 -6.64 -15.13 -6.60
N ILE A 40 -5.64 -15.08 -5.72
CA ILE A 40 -4.57 -16.08 -5.61
C ILE A 40 -4.83 -17.13 -4.49
N GLY A 41 -6.07 -17.17 -3.98
CA GLY A 41 -6.52 -18.14 -2.97
C GLY A 41 -6.07 -17.82 -1.54
N VAL A 42 -5.67 -16.57 -1.24
CA VAL A 42 -5.31 -16.11 0.10
C VAL A 42 -6.45 -15.28 0.67
N THR A 43 -7.21 -15.87 1.59
CA THR A 43 -8.31 -15.17 2.27
C THR A 43 -7.83 -14.57 3.58
N VAL A 44 -7.97 -13.25 3.74
CA VAL A 44 -7.64 -12.56 4.98
C VAL A 44 -8.66 -11.46 5.31
N SER A 45 -8.93 -11.26 6.59
CA SER A 45 -9.80 -10.17 7.02
C SER A 45 -9.13 -8.81 6.81
N ARG A 46 -9.92 -7.80 6.46
CA ARG A 46 -9.45 -6.41 6.27
C ARG A 46 -8.67 -5.89 7.48
N SER A 47 -9.16 -6.16 8.69
CA SER A 47 -8.52 -5.70 9.93
C SER A 47 -7.17 -6.38 10.19
N ALA A 48 -7.05 -7.68 9.86
CA ALA A 48 -5.78 -8.38 9.97
C ALA A 48 -4.77 -7.83 8.94
N LEU A 49 -5.19 -7.65 7.69
CA LEU A 49 -4.35 -7.11 6.63
C LEU A 49 -3.87 -5.70 6.94
N HIS A 50 -4.75 -4.83 7.44
CA HIS A 50 -4.38 -3.47 7.86
C HIS A 50 -3.33 -3.48 8.99
N ARG A 51 -3.53 -4.30 10.04
CA ARG A 51 -2.53 -4.43 11.11
C ARG A 51 -1.20 -4.98 10.60
N HIS A 52 -1.24 -5.89 9.64
CA HIS A 52 -0.03 -6.43 9.02
C HIS A 52 0.71 -5.36 8.21
N ALA A 53 -0.01 -4.64 7.34
CA ALA A 53 0.54 -3.54 6.55
C ALA A 53 1.18 -2.46 7.43
N LYS A 54 0.56 -2.09 8.56
CA LYS A 54 1.14 -1.12 9.50
C LYS A 54 2.44 -1.59 10.15
N ARG A 55 2.52 -2.86 10.54
CA ARG A 55 3.77 -3.44 11.07
C ARG A 55 4.86 -3.50 10.00
N LEU A 56 4.49 -3.91 8.78
CA LEU A 56 5.42 -3.95 7.65
C LEU A 56 5.95 -2.56 7.31
N GLN A 57 5.07 -1.56 7.25
CA GLN A 57 5.44 -0.16 7.03
C GLN A 57 6.41 0.34 8.10
N ALA A 58 6.15 0.05 9.37
CA ALA A 58 7.04 0.45 10.47
C ALA A 58 8.43 -0.20 10.35
N ALA A 59 8.48 -1.50 10.01
CA ALA A 59 9.74 -2.22 9.81
C ALA A 59 10.52 -1.66 8.61
N ASP A 60 9.83 -1.41 7.49
CA ASP A 60 10.46 -0.87 6.28
C ASP A 60 10.97 0.56 6.49
N LEU A 61 10.29 1.39 7.30
CA LEU A 61 10.76 2.74 7.67
C LEU A 61 12.02 2.73 8.54
N GLN A 62 12.20 1.68 9.34
CA GLN A 62 13.38 1.48 10.18
C GLN A 62 14.55 0.86 9.41
N SER A 63 14.32 0.33 8.21
CA SER A 63 15.38 -0.27 7.38
C SER A 63 16.27 0.81 6.76
N PRO A 64 17.61 0.65 6.80
CA PRO A 64 18.56 1.60 6.20
C PRO A 64 18.53 1.57 4.65
N GLN A 65 17.93 0.54 4.04
CA GLN A 65 17.79 0.40 2.58
C GLN A 65 16.57 1.16 2.05
N ARG A 66 16.45 2.45 2.40
CA ARG A 66 15.43 3.29 1.78
C ARG A 66 15.80 3.54 0.32
N LEU A 67 15.27 2.71 -0.58
CA LEU A 67 15.08 3.13 -1.96
C LEU A 67 14.13 4.33 -1.91
N ALA A 68 14.64 5.52 -2.27
CA ALA A 68 13.87 6.74 -2.36
C ALA A 68 12.92 6.67 -3.58
N GLU A 69 11.95 5.76 -3.50
CA GLU A 69 10.93 5.58 -4.51
C GLU A 69 9.63 6.23 -4.03
N THR A 70 9.02 7.00 -4.93
CA THR A 70 7.69 7.55 -4.74
C THR A 70 6.69 6.57 -5.35
N VAL A 71 5.71 6.15 -4.55
CA VAL A 71 4.56 5.37 -5.04
C VAL A 71 3.43 6.34 -5.35
N VAL A 72 3.04 6.41 -6.63
CA VAL A 72 1.93 7.20 -7.13
C VAL A 72 0.72 6.29 -7.27
N ILE A 73 -0.38 6.62 -6.58
CA ILE A 73 -1.63 5.86 -6.67
C ILE A 73 -2.65 6.72 -7.38
N VAL A 74 -3.04 6.26 -8.56
CA VAL A 74 -4.04 6.91 -9.40
C VAL A 74 -5.40 6.30 -9.09
N LEU A 75 -6.29 7.13 -8.56
CA LEU A 75 -7.69 6.79 -8.33
C LEU A 75 -8.50 7.41 -9.48
N ASN A 76 -9.06 6.59 -10.36
CA ASN A 76 -9.94 7.05 -11.41
C ASN A 76 -11.39 6.91 -10.93
N ALA A 77 -12.15 8.00 -10.89
CA ALA A 77 -13.54 7.98 -10.42
C ALA A 77 -14.47 7.08 -11.26
N SER A 78 -14.10 6.77 -12.50
CA SER A 78 -14.84 5.90 -13.41
C SER A 78 -14.37 4.44 -13.39
N SER A 79 -13.33 4.11 -12.63
CA SER A 79 -12.77 2.76 -12.52
C SER A 79 -12.64 2.35 -11.07
N ASP A 80 -13.15 1.17 -10.73
CA ASP A 80 -13.08 0.64 -9.36
C ASP A 80 -11.67 0.21 -8.94
N ALA A 81 -10.74 0.07 -9.89
CA ALA A 81 -9.38 -0.38 -9.62
C ALA A 81 -8.37 0.79 -9.55
N PRO A 82 -7.68 1.00 -8.41
CA PRO A 82 -6.59 1.95 -8.31
C PRO A 82 -5.35 1.44 -9.04
N ILE A 83 -4.63 2.33 -9.72
CA ILE A 83 -3.37 2.00 -10.40
C ILE A 83 -2.21 2.51 -9.55
N ALA A 84 -1.29 1.63 -9.18
CA ALA A 84 -0.06 2.00 -8.47
C ALA A 84 1.13 2.02 -9.42
N VAL A 85 1.83 3.16 -9.48
CA VAL A 85 3.04 3.37 -10.27
C VAL A 85 4.18 3.73 -9.32
N ARG A 86 5.35 3.12 -9.51
CA ARG A 86 6.56 3.44 -8.73
C ARG A 86 7.49 4.27 -9.59
N THR A 87 8.05 5.33 -9.01
CA THR A 87 8.98 6.24 -9.71
C THR A 87 10.11 6.64 -8.79
N SER A 88 11.28 6.91 -9.36
CA SER A 88 12.41 7.52 -8.66
C SER A 88 12.27 9.05 -8.52
N ALA A 89 11.28 9.65 -9.17
CA ALA A 89 10.99 11.08 -9.01
C ALA A 89 10.56 11.36 -7.56
N SER A 90 10.94 12.52 -7.03
CA SER A 90 10.51 12.95 -5.70
C SER A 90 9.01 13.23 -5.66
N ALA A 91 8.40 13.17 -4.48
CA ALA A 91 6.98 13.48 -4.30
C ALA A 91 6.65 14.90 -4.81
N GLU A 92 7.53 15.87 -4.54
CA GLU A 92 7.36 17.26 -4.98
C GLU A 92 7.35 17.37 -6.50
N THR A 93 8.20 16.61 -7.18
CA THR A 93 8.27 16.57 -8.65
C THR A 93 6.99 16.00 -9.24
N VAL A 94 6.48 14.90 -8.67
CA VAL A 94 5.21 14.30 -9.10
C VAL A 94 4.05 15.26 -8.90
N ILE A 95 3.96 15.90 -7.72
CA ILE A 95 2.90 16.86 -7.40
C ILE A 95 2.95 18.05 -8.36
N SER A 96 4.15 18.58 -8.65
CA SER A 96 4.33 19.68 -9.58
C SER A 96 3.89 19.32 -11.01
N ALA A 97 4.24 18.12 -11.49
CA ALA A 97 3.84 17.64 -12.81
C ALA A 97 2.32 17.49 -12.93
N VAL A 98 1.64 16.99 -11.89
CA VAL A 98 0.17 16.90 -11.86
C VAL A 98 -0.47 18.28 -11.78
N GLY A 99 0.10 19.19 -10.97
CA GLY A 99 -0.39 20.57 -10.85
C GLY A 99 -0.29 21.37 -12.15
N ALA A 100 0.73 21.09 -12.98
CA ALA A 100 0.88 21.71 -14.31
C ALA A 100 -0.28 21.37 -15.27
N LEU A 101 -1.07 20.32 -15.01
CA LEU A 101 -2.29 19.99 -15.77
C LEU A 101 -3.50 20.85 -15.39
N GLY A 102 -3.33 21.83 -14.48
CA GLY A 102 -4.39 22.77 -14.09
C GLY A 102 -5.33 22.25 -13.00
N LEU A 103 -4.97 21.15 -12.32
CA LEU A 103 -5.76 20.60 -11.23
C LEU A 103 -5.34 21.23 -9.88
N PRO A 104 -6.29 21.71 -9.05
CA PRO A 104 -5.95 22.20 -7.73
C PRO A 104 -5.45 21.06 -6.85
N ALA A 105 -4.27 21.19 -6.26
CA ALA A 105 -3.75 20.24 -5.30
C ALA A 105 -4.60 20.31 -4.01
N SER A 106 -5.46 19.32 -3.79
CA SER A 106 -6.13 19.13 -2.50
C SER A 106 -5.17 18.40 -1.55
N VAL A 107 -4.59 19.12 -0.59
CA VAL A 107 -3.79 18.49 0.49
C VAL A 107 -4.73 17.66 1.35
N GLY A 108 -4.49 16.35 1.40
CA GLY A 108 -5.24 15.45 2.28
C GLY A 108 -5.12 15.89 3.73
N ARG A 109 -6.24 16.03 4.43
CA ARG A 109 -6.27 16.37 5.85
C ARG A 109 -5.50 15.31 6.62
N ALA A 110 -4.41 15.69 7.29
CA ALA A 110 -3.72 14.82 8.23
C ALA A 110 -4.74 14.32 9.27
N ALA A 111 -4.80 13.02 9.50
CA ALA A 111 -5.66 12.46 10.54
C ALA A 111 -5.25 13.06 11.90
N PRO A 112 -6.20 13.57 12.71
CA PRO A 112 -5.86 14.01 14.06
C PRO A 112 -5.31 12.81 14.84
N THR A 113 -4.13 13.03 15.43
CA THR A 113 -3.43 12.12 16.35
C THR A 113 -4.26 11.81 17.58
#